data_AF-A0A952M804-F1
#
_entry.id   AF-A0A952M804-F1
#
_cell.length_a   1.000
_cell.length_b   1.000
_cell.length_c   1.000
_cell.angle_alpha   90.00
_cell.angle_beta   90.00
_cell.angle_gamma   90.00
#
_symmetry.space_group_name_H-M   'P 1'
#
loop_
_entity.id
_entity.type
_entity.pdbx_description
1 polymer ?
#
loop_
_entity_poly.entity_id
_entity_poly.type
_entity_poly.pdbx_seq_one_letter_code
_entity_poly.pdbx_strand_id
1 'polypeptide(L)'
;MASGMYSLEQISTEQNFALATLCKQKDCLQQWLKYLNVKSIHMPEEVAKYKKRIADINTAIKILENEFEAQPSSDSENNLRRSRKIKTTPDTKNDTKISSSTKSFTSAKVAALAS
;
A
#
# COMPACT_ATOMS: atom_id res chain seq x y z
N MET A 1 10.92 -18.98 -9.27
CA MET A 1 10.85 -18.03 -8.15
C MET A 1 10.03 -16.84 -8.60
N ALA A 2 8.72 -16.85 -8.31
CA ALA A 2 7.85 -15.70 -8.58
C ALA A 2 7.96 -14.75 -7.38
N SER A 3 8.85 -13.76 -7.46
CA SER A 3 8.87 -12.66 -6.50
C SER A 3 7.76 -11.70 -6.92
N GLY A 4 6.62 -11.77 -6.23
CA GLY A 4 5.47 -10.89 -6.45
C GLY A 4 5.82 -9.47 -6.04
N MET A 5 6.11 -8.62 -7.02
CA MET A 5 6.09 -7.17 -6.81
C MET A 5 4.63 -6.73 -6.72
N TYR A 6 4.09 -6.64 -5.51
CA TYR A 6 2.84 -5.93 -5.25
C TYR A 6 3.06 -4.45 -5.61
N SER A 7 2.12 -3.84 -6.33
CA SER A 7 2.20 -2.41 -6.61
C SER A 7 2.05 -1.62 -5.30
N LEU A 8 2.72 -0.47 -5.17
CA LEU A 8 2.57 0.40 -4.00
C LEU A 8 1.11 0.76 -3.71
N GLU A 9 0.30 0.87 -4.77
CA GLU A 9 -1.15 1.07 -4.67
C GLU A 9 -1.86 -0.10 -3.97
N GLN A 10 -1.54 -1.35 -4.34
CA GLN A 10 -2.09 -2.55 -3.71
C GLN A 10 -1.72 -2.64 -2.22
N ILE A 11 -0.46 -2.36 -1.89
CA ILE A 11 0.03 -2.35 -0.50
C ILE A 11 -0.73 -1.30 0.33
N SER A 12 -0.94 -0.10 -0.23
CA SER A 12 -1.71 0.95 0.46
C SER A 12 -3.17 0.55 0.69
N THR A 13 -3.80 -0.17 -0.25
CA THR A 13 -5.19 -0.63 -0.11
C THR A 13 -5.34 -1.74 0.94
N GLU A 14 -4.38 -2.66 1.01
CA GLU A 14 -4.37 -3.75 2.00
C GLU A 14 -4.11 -3.23 3.41
N GLN A 15 -3.16 -2.30 3.58
CA GLN A 15 -2.89 -1.66 4.87
C GLN A 15 -4.09 -0.82 5.36
N ASN A 16 -4.73 -0.07 4.45
CA ASN A 16 -5.95 0.69 4.77
C ASN A 16 -7.10 -0.24 5.19
N PHE A 17 -7.27 -1.37 4.50
CA PHE A 17 -8.27 -2.37 4.86
C PHE A 17 -7.97 -3.00 6.24
N ALA A 18 -6.71 -3.32 6.53
CA ALA A 18 -6.28 -3.84 7.82
C ALA A 18 -6.56 -2.84 8.95
N LEU A 19 -6.21 -1.56 8.75
CA LEU A 19 -6.45 -0.50 9.73
C LEU A 19 -7.95 -0.29 9.98
N ALA A 20 -8.77 -0.23 8.93
CA ALA A 20 -10.22 -0.13 9.05
C ALA A 20 -10.82 -1.32 9.81
N THR A 21 -10.32 -2.53 9.57
CA THR A 21 -10.76 -3.75 10.27
C THR A 21 -10.40 -3.71 11.74
N LEU A 22 -9.16 -3.33 12.08
CA LEU A 22 -8.70 -3.19 13.46
C LEU A 22 -9.51 -2.12 14.22
N CYS A 23 -9.79 -0.98 13.59
CA CYS A 23 -10.64 0.05 14.17
C CYS A 23 -12.05 -0.48 14.48
N LYS A 24 -12.69 -1.19 13.54
CA LYS A 24 -14.00 -1.81 13.78
C LYS A 24 -13.97 -2.83 14.92
N GLN A 25 -12.94 -3.66 15.00
CA GLN A 25 -12.78 -4.64 16.08
C GLN A 25 -12.65 -3.96 17.45
N LYS A 26 -11.86 -2.88 17.53
CA LYS A 26 -11.72 -2.07 18.74
C LYS A 26 -13.07 -1.50 19.17
N ASP A 27 -13.81 -0.90 18.25
CA ASP A 27 -15.09 -0.27 18.52
C ASP A 27 -16.12 -1.29 19.03
N CYS A 28 -16.18 -2.47 18.41
CA CYS A 28 -17.02 -3.57 18.87
C CYS A 28 -16.70 -3.99 20.32
N LEU A 29 -15.42 -4.14 20.67
CA LEU A 29 -15.01 -4.50 22.03
C LEU A 29 -15.34 -3.39 23.04
N GLN A 30 -15.17 -2.13 22.66
CA GLN A 30 -15.54 -0.99 23.50
C GLN A 30 -17.06 -0.91 23.74
N GLN A 31 -17.87 -1.18 22.70
CA GLN A 31 -19.32 -1.26 22.84
C GLN A 31 -19.74 -2.41 23.75
N TRP A 32 -19.10 -3.57 23.63
CA TRP A 32 -19.33 -4.70 24.54
C TRP A 32 -19.01 -4.35 26.00
N LEU A 33 -17.87 -3.71 26.26
CA LEU A 33 -17.53 -3.24 27.60
C LEU A 33 -18.55 -2.24 28.14
N LYS A 34 -19.02 -1.31 27.31
CA LYS A 34 -20.08 -0.37 27.68
C LYS A 34 -21.38 -1.09 28.01
N TYR A 35 -21.77 -2.08 27.19
CA TYR A 35 -22.96 -2.88 27.41
C TYR A 35 -22.90 -3.64 28.75
N LEU A 36 -21.79 -4.32 29.03
CA LEU A 36 -21.57 -5.03 30.30
C LEU A 36 -21.71 -4.07 31.50
N ASN A 37 -21.14 -2.87 31.39
CA ASN A 37 -21.24 -1.86 32.44
C ASN A 37 -22.69 -1.34 32.63
N VAL A 38 -23.38 -0.98 31.55
CA VAL A 38 -24.77 -0.48 31.58
C VAL A 38 -25.74 -1.53 32.10
N LYS A 39 -25.54 -2.80 31.77
CA LYS A 39 -26.35 -3.91 32.26
C LYS A 39 -25.91 -4.46 33.61
N SER A 40 -24.86 -3.88 34.22
CA SER A 40 -24.28 -4.33 35.48
C SER A 40 -23.92 -5.83 35.47
N ILE A 41 -23.51 -6.35 34.31
CA ILE A 41 -23.10 -7.74 34.15
C ILE A 41 -21.66 -7.86 34.66
N HIS A 42 -21.46 -8.65 35.71
CA HIS A 42 -20.16 -8.82 36.33
C HIS A 42 -19.40 -10.02 35.72
N MET A 43 -18.49 -9.73 34.79
CA MET A 43 -17.60 -10.72 34.16
C MET A 43 -16.16 -10.19 34.13
N PRO A 44 -15.45 -10.17 35.29
CA PRO A 44 -14.17 -9.50 35.43
C PRO A 44 -13.08 -10.06 34.51
N GLU A 45 -13.07 -11.38 34.28
CA GLU A 45 -12.12 -12.05 33.39
C GLU A 45 -12.31 -11.63 31.92
N GLU A 46 -13.56 -11.64 31.42
CA GLU A 46 -13.87 -11.20 30.06
C GLU A 46 -13.58 -9.71 29.87
N VAL A 47 -13.88 -8.88 30.88
CA VAL A 47 -13.54 -7.45 30.86
C VAL A 47 -12.03 -7.25 30.78
N ALA A 48 -11.23 -7.99 31.56
CA ALA A 48 -9.78 -7.92 31.49
C ALA A 48 -9.24 -8.37 30.12
N LYS A 49 -9.81 -9.44 29.56
CA LYS A 49 -9.47 -9.95 28.23
C LYS A 49 -9.78 -8.94 27.12
N TYR A 50 -10.94 -8.29 27.15
CA TYR A 50 -11.31 -7.28 26.16
C TYR A 50 -10.44 -6.02 26.28
N LYS A 51 -10.15 -5.58 27.51
CA LYS A 51 -9.22 -4.46 27.74
C LYS A 51 -7.82 -4.76 27.19
N LYS A 52 -7.30 -5.96 27.45
CA LYS A 52 -6.01 -6.40 26.88
C LYS A 52 -6.06 -6.39 25.36
N ARG A 53 -7.10 -6.98 24.76
CA ARG A 53 -7.25 -7.02 23.29
C ARG A 53 -7.34 -5.63 22.66
N ILE A 54 -8.02 -4.68 23.32
CA ILE A 54 -8.06 -3.28 22.88
C ILE A 54 -6.65 -2.65 22.90
N ALA A 55 -5.85 -2.92 23.94
CA ALA A 55 -4.47 -2.44 24.01
C ALA A 55 -3.58 -3.03 22.90
N ASP A 56 -3.73 -4.33 22.62
CA ASP A 56 -3.03 -5.00 21.52
C ASP A 56 -3.42 -4.38 20.16
N ILE A 57 -4.71 -4.13 19.93
CA ILE A 57 -5.21 -3.49 18.71
C ILE A 57 -4.66 -2.06 18.56
N ASN A 58 -4.65 -1.26 19.63
CA ASN A 58 -4.07 0.09 19.59
C ASN A 58 -2.57 0.06 19.24
N THR A 59 -1.85 -0.95 19.72
CA THR A 59 -0.44 -1.15 19.38
C THR A 59 -0.28 -1.48 17.90
N ALA A 60 -1.11 -2.37 17.36
CA ALA A 60 -1.09 -2.74 15.95
C ALA A 60 -1.45 -1.56 15.02
N ILE A 61 -2.45 -0.75 15.39
CA ILE A 61 -2.81 0.48 14.66
C ILE A 61 -1.61 1.43 14.62
N LYS A 62 -0.97 1.68 15.76
CA LYS A 62 0.20 2.58 15.83
C LYS A 62 1.37 2.08 14.98
N ILE A 63 1.61 0.78 14.92
CA ILE A 63 2.64 0.19 14.05
C ILE A 63 2.30 0.47 12.58
N LEU A 64 1.06 0.21 12.17
CA LEU A 64 0.61 0.46 10.79
C LEU A 64 0.66 1.94 10.40
N GLU A 65 0.30 2.84 11.32
CA GLU A 65 0.40 4.30 11.11
C GLU A 65 1.87 4.74 10.95
N ASN A 66 2.77 4.23 11.80
CA ASN A 66 4.21 4.51 11.67
C ASN A 66 4.81 3.95 10.38
N GLU A 67 4.37 2.76 9.94
CA GLU A 67 4.78 2.18 8.65
C GLU A 67 4.30 3.03 7.47
N PHE A 68 3.13 3.66 7.58
CA PHE A 68 2.63 4.62 6.61
C PHE A 68 3.50 5.88 6.53
N GLU A 69 3.88 6.44 7.68
CA GLU A 69 4.76 7.63 7.74
C GLU A 69 6.20 7.33 7.28
N ALA A 70 6.68 6.10 7.52
CA ALA A 70 8.03 5.67 7.16
C ALA A 70 8.17 5.21 5.70
N GLN A 71 7.08 5.10 4.93
CA GLN A 71 7.22 4.83 3.49
C GLN A 71 7.91 6.02 2.84
N PRO A 72 9.05 5.82 2.14
CA PRO A 72 9.73 6.91 1.47
C PRO A 72 8.78 7.49 0.44
N SER A 73 8.37 8.74 0.63
CA SER A 73 7.75 9.52 -0.44
C SER A 73 8.68 9.40 -1.64
N SER A 74 8.16 8.87 -2.73
CA SER A 74 8.87 8.76 -3.99
C SER A 74 9.24 10.17 -4.47
N ASP A 75 10.35 10.72 -4.00
CA ASP A 75 11.09 11.82 -4.61
C ASP A 75 11.76 11.31 -5.91
N SER A 76 10.97 10.62 -6.73
CA SER A 76 11.36 10.11 -8.03
C SER A 76 11.06 11.16 -9.09
N GLU A 77 11.65 12.36 -9.01
CA GLU A 77 11.82 13.16 -10.24
C GLU A 77 12.80 14.33 -10.22
N ASN A 78 13.42 14.72 -9.08
CA ASN A 78 14.26 15.94 -9.11
C ASN A 78 15.79 15.72 -9.10
N ASN A 79 16.27 14.51 -8.80
CA ASN A 79 17.72 14.24 -8.82
C ASN A 79 18.28 13.86 -10.20
N LEU A 80 17.44 13.64 -11.21
CA LEU A 80 17.92 13.39 -12.58
C LEU A 80 18.05 14.69 -13.41
N ARG A 81 17.37 15.77 -13.00
CA ARG A 81 17.31 17.02 -13.79
C ARG A 81 18.37 18.06 -13.43
N ARG A 82 19.08 17.90 -12.31
CA ARG A 82 20.14 18.83 -11.87
C ARG A 82 21.57 18.41 -12.25
N SER A 83 21.76 17.20 -12.79
CA SER A 83 23.07 16.69 -13.23
C SER A 83 23.21 16.56 -14.75
N ARG A 84 22.52 17.39 -15.52
CA ARG A 84 22.82 17.54 -16.96
C ARG A 84 23.01 19.00 -17.33
N LYS A 85 24.10 19.58 -16.83
CA LYS A 85 24.77 20.72 -17.47
C LYS A 85 26.10 20.23 -18.06
N ILE A 86 26.03 19.24 -18.96
CA ILE A 86 27.14 18.99 -19.87
C ILE A 86 27.03 20.05 -20.96
N LYS A 87 27.98 20.97 -20.90
CA LYS A 87 28.29 22.02 -21.86
C LYS A 87 28.12 21.50 -23.29
N THR A 88 27.17 22.07 -24.02
CA THR A 88 27.06 21.94 -25.48
C THR A 88 28.34 22.45 -26.13
N THR A 89 29.08 21.59 -26.82
CA THR A 89 29.98 21.99 -27.91
C THR A 89 29.24 21.79 -29.24
N PRO A 90 29.28 22.78 -30.16
CA PRO A 90 28.70 22.61 -31.49
C PRO A 90 29.68 21.86 -32.41
N ASP A 91 29.11 21.38 -33.52
CA ASP A 91 29.74 20.72 -34.67
C ASP A 91 30.17 19.25 -34.51
N THR A 92 29.53 18.35 -35.26
CA THR A 92 29.96 18.03 -36.64
C THR A 92 28.87 17.21 -37.33
N LYS A 93 28.57 17.55 -38.58
CA LYS A 93 27.70 16.82 -39.52
C LYS A 93 28.14 15.36 -39.68
N ASN A 94 27.19 14.43 -39.78
CA ASN A 94 27.30 13.32 -40.73
C ASN A 94 25.96 12.61 -40.95
N ASP A 95 25.59 12.54 -42.23
CA ASP A 95 24.50 11.77 -42.82
C ASP A 95 24.68 10.27 -42.58
N THR A 96 23.62 9.59 -42.09
CA THR A 96 23.37 8.18 -42.42
C THR A 96 21.86 7.92 -42.50
N LYS A 97 21.36 7.71 -43.72
CA LYS A 97 20.03 7.19 -44.05
C LYS A 97 19.94 5.69 -43.75
N ILE A 98 18.95 5.22 -42.98
CA ILE A 98 18.36 3.86 -43.06
C ILE A 98 16.92 3.96 -42.51
N SER A 99 15.88 4.08 -43.32
CA SER A 99 15.10 3.06 -44.06
C SER A 99 14.20 2.13 -43.21
N SER A 100 12.89 2.27 -43.48
CA SER A 100 11.78 1.28 -43.51
C SER A 100 11.65 0.17 -42.44
N SER A 101 10.49 0.15 -41.76
CA SER A 101 9.43 -0.86 -41.99
C SER A 101 8.42 -0.90 -40.84
N THR A 102 7.16 -0.79 -41.21
CA THR A 102 5.94 -1.08 -40.45
C THR A 102 5.93 -2.45 -39.75
N LYS A 103 5.24 -2.56 -38.61
CA LYS A 103 4.15 -3.55 -38.41
C LYS A 103 3.41 -3.31 -37.09
N SER A 104 2.11 -3.06 -37.24
CA SER A 104 1.10 -3.15 -36.18
C SER A 104 1.09 -4.55 -35.57
N PHE A 105 1.01 -4.64 -34.24
CA PHE A 105 0.69 -5.88 -33.53
C PHE A 105 -0.73 -5.77 -32.96
N THR A 106 -1.68 -6.43 -33.62
CA THR A 106 -2.91 -6.91 -32.98
C THR A 106 -2.56 -8.14 -32.15
N SER A 107 -2.82 -8.12 -30.84
CA SER A 107 -2.83 -9.33 -30.03
C SER A 107 -4.28 -9.70 -29.73
N ALA A 108 -4.77 -10.69 -30.47
CA ALA A 108 -5.85 -11.56 -30.01
C ALA A 108 -5.25 -12.68 -29.14
N LYS A 109 -6.16 -13.42 -28.46
CA LYS A 109 -5.94 -14.67 -27.67
C LYS A 109 -5.65 -14.37 -26.18
N VAL A 110 -6.21 -15.06 -25.17
CA VAL A 110 -6.65 -16.46 -25.05
C VAL A 110 -7.63 -16.61 -23.86
N ALA A 111 -8.67 -17.40 -24.08
CA ALA A 111 -9.37 -18.40 -23.24
C ALA A 111 -9.82 -18.15 -21.78
N ALA A 112 -11.12 -18.44 -21.60
CA ALA A 112 -11.69 -19.50 -20.75
C ALA A 112 -11.12 -19.69 -19.34
N LEU A 113 -11.95 -19.32 -18.34
CA LEU A 113 -12.28 -20.19 -17.20
C LEU A 113 -13.47 -19.61 -16.43
N ALA A 114 -14.66 -20.22 -16.55
CA ALA A 114 -15.66 -20.27 -15.46
C ALA A 114 -16.85 -21.16 -15.88
N SER A 115 -16.86 -22.36 -15.28
CA SER A 115 -17.98 -23.30 -15.04
C SER A 115 -18.70 -23.93 -16.23
#